data_AF-A1SVE9-F1
#
_entry.id   AF-A1SVE9-F1
#
_cell.length_a   1.000
_cell.length_b   1.000
_cell.length_c   1.000
_cell.angle_alpha   90.00
_cell.angle_beta   90.00
_cell.angle_gamma   90.00
#
_symmetry.space_group_name_H-M   'P 1'
#
loop_
_entity.id
_entity.type
_entity.pdbx_description
1 polymer ?
#
loop_
_entity_poly.entity_id
_entity_poly.type
_entity_poly.pdbx_seq_one_letter_code
_entity_poly.pdbx_strand_id
1 'polypeptide(L)'
;MSEISLEIMQQLENAQVSLAQSMVAGGPPMTAGSTTPNLAETTFGAAGSGQAKYLLLDHYTTSSTRILWAHSGDWRSANVTNTEEQGLAQVAFAANRVDVWWDNSNKITLMRCWKNL
;
A
#
# COMPACT_ATOMS: atom_id res chain seq x y z
N MET A 1 6.47 56.99 -25.12
CA MET A 1 7.63 56.24 -25.65
C MET A 1 8.33 55.56 -24.47
N SER A 2 8.26 54.23 -24.40
CA SER A 2 9.28 53.28 -23.91
C SER A 2 10.03 53.50 -22.57
N GLU A 3 9.39 53.84 -21.45
CA GLU A 3 10.06 53.79 -20.12
C GLU A 3 9.84 52.46 -19.37
N ILE A 4 8.73 51.77 -19.62
CA ILE A 4 8.36 50.51 -18.93
C ILE A 4 9.36 49.36 -19.22
N SER A 5 10.05 49.40 -20.36
CA SER A 5 11.00 48.36 -20.77
C SER A 5 12.33 48.41 -20.00
N LEU A 6 12.77 49.60 -19.58
CA LEU A 6 14.06 49.79 -18.92
C LEU A 6 14.03 49.32 -17.46
N GLU A 7 12.93 49.64 -16.76
CA GLU A 7 12.70 49.20 -15.38
C GLU A 7 12.60 47.68 -15.27
N ILE A 8 11.92 47.02 -16.23
CA ILE A 8 11.78 45.56 -16.26
C ILE A 8 13.13 44.88 -16.53
N MET A 9 13.95 45.41 -17.44
CA MET A 9 15.29 44.88 -17.66
C MET A 9 16.19 45.04 -16.44
N GLN A 10 16.12 46.18 -15.75
CA GLN A 10 16.93 46.43 -14.56
C GLN A 10 16.50 45.57 -13.36
N GLN A 11 15.20 45.29 -13.22
CA GLN A 11 14.70 44.33 -12.24
C GLN A 11 15.16 42.90 -12.54
N LEU A 12 15.21 42.51 -13.82
CA LEU A 12 15.67 41.18 -14.22
C LEU A 12 17.16 40.98 -13.94
N GLU A 13 17.98 41.99 -14.23
CA GLU A 13 19.42 41.96 -13.98
C GLU A 13 19.73 41.91 -12.47
N ASN A 14 19.03 42.70 -11.67
CA ASN A 14 19.15 42.65 -10.21
C ASN A 14 18.73 41.30 -9.62
N ALA A 15 17.68 40.67 -10.17
CA ALA A 15 17.23 39.34 -9.75
C ALA A 15 18.27 38.26 -10.12
N GLN A 16 18.89 38.36 -11.30
CA GLN A 16 19.93 37.43 -11.73
C GLN A 16 21.21 37.56 -10.91
N VAL A 17 21.62 38.78 -10.56
CA VAL A 17 22.78 39.02 -9.69
C VAL A 17 22.52 38.50 -8.27
N SER A 18 21.31 38.70 -7.73
CA SER A 18 20.89 38.16 -6.43
C SER A 18 20.90 36.62 -6.41
N LEU A 19 20.39 35.98 -7.47
CA LEU A 19 20.45 34.53 -7.63
C LEU A 19 21.90 34.02 -7.70
N ALA A 20 22.76 34.66 -8.51
CA ALA A 20 24.17 34.29 -8.60
C ALA A 20 24.90 34.42 -7.25
N GLN A 21 24.61 35.47 -6.47
CA GLN A 21 25.15 35.65 -5.11
C GLN A 21 24.63 34.57 -4.13
N SER A 22 23.35 34.19 -4.22
CA SER A 22 22.78 33.11 -3.39
C SER A 22 23.34 31.73 -3.72
N MET A 23 23.73 31.48 -4.97
CA MET A 23 24.32 30.21 -5.41
C MET A 23 25.78 30.05 -4.98
N VAL A 24 26.55 31.15 -4.86
CA VAL A 24 27.94 31.13 -4.38
C VAL A 24 28.03 31.01 -2.86
N ALA A 25 27.02 31.50 -2.14
CA ALA A 25 27.03 31.55 -0.68
C ALA A 25 26.76 30.22 0.03
N GLY A 26 26.55 29.10 -0.69
CA GLY A 26 26.31 27.79 -0.11
C GLY A 26 25.15 27.84 0.90
N GLY A 27 23.92 27.76 0.40
CA GLY A 27 22.71 27.89 1.22
C GLY A 27 22.78 27.10 2.55
N PRO A 28 22.08 27.56 3.60
CA PRO A 28 22.12 26.94 4.92
C PRO A 28 21.87 25.43 4.79
N PRO A 29 22.59 24.60 5.56
CA PRO A 29 22.51 23.16 5.41
C PRO A 29 21.04 22.76 5.51
N MET A 30 20.49 22.27 4.40
CA MET A 30 19.24 21.54 4.40
C MET A 30 19.54 20.28 5.20
N THR A 31 19.32 20.32 6.52
CA THR A 31 19.08 19.10 7.27
C THR A 31 17.89 18.45 6.58
N ALA A 32 18.18 17.47 5.72
CA ALA A 32 17.21 16.48 5.32
C ALA A 32 16.72 15.89 6.63
N GLY A 33 15.57 16.38 7.11
CA GLY A 33 14.78 15.64 8.05
C GLY A 33 14.51 14.33 7.33
N SER A 34 15.27 13.29 7.67
CA SER A 34 14.85 11.95 7.38
C SER A 34 13.56 11.79 8.14
N THR A 35 12.45 12.14 7.51
CA THR A 35 11.19 11.46 7.77
C THR A 35 11.47 10.04 7.29
N THR A 36 12.20 9.29 8.12
CA THR A 36 12.21 7.84 8.08
C THR A 36 10.72 7.53 8.03
N PRO A 37 10.19 6.96 6.93
CA PRO A 37 8.84 6.45 7.00
C PRO A 37 8.84 5.60 8.26
N ASN A 38 7.94 5.91 9.19
CA ASN A 38 7.66 5.03 10.30
C ASN A 38 7.17 3.76 9.62
N LEU A 39 8.11 2.87 9.28
CA LEU A 39 7.88 1.51 8.85
C LEU A 39 7.21 0.96 10.09
N ALA A 40 5.87 1.00 10.10
CA ALA A 40 5.08 0.31 11.08
C ALA A 40 5.75 -1.05 11.24
N GLU A 41 6.26 -1.36 12.44
CA GLU A 41 6.97 -2.60 12.69
C GLU A 41 6.14 -3.70 12.07
N THR A 42 6.65 -4.28 10.97
CA THR A 42 5.99 -5.40 10.31
C THR A 42 6.08 -6.51 11.33
N THR A 43 5.02 -6.66 12.11
CA THR A 43 4.92 -7.73 13.09
C THR A 43 4.76 -8.99 12.25
N PHE A 44 5.87 -9.66 11.99
CA PHE A 44 5.86 -10.95 11.32
C PHE A 44 5.15 -11.92 12.27
N GLY A 45 3.96 -12.37 11.87
CA GLY A 45 3.29 -13.46 12.55
C GLY A 45 4.06 -14.76 12.38
N ALA A 46 3.67 -15.78 13.13
CA ALA A 46 4.14 -17.14 12.86
C ALA A 46 3.31 -17.78 11.75
N ALA A 47 3.98 -18.41 10.77
CA ALA A 47 3.34 -19.32 9.83
C ALA A 47 2.59 -20.41 10.59
N GLY A 48 1.46 -20.85 10.04
CA GLY A 48 0.59 -21.75 10.75
C GLY A 48 -0.61 -22.19 9.94
N SER A 49 -1.52 -22.86 10.64
CA SER A 49 -2.73 -23.40 10.07
C SER A 49 -3.87 -23.41 11.09
N GLY A 50 -5.10 -23.34 10.60
CA GLY A 50 -6.26 -23.42 11.45
C GLY A 50 -7.56 -23.55 10.67
N GLN A 51 -8.65 -23.85 11.38
CA GLN A 51 -9.99 -23.88 10.80
C GLN A 51 -10.56 -22.47 10.78
N ALA A 52 -10.97 -21.99 9.61
CA ALA A 52 -11.63 -20.71 9.47
C ALA A 52 -13.06 -20.79 10.04
N LYS A 53 -13.39 -19.86 10.93
CA LYS A 53 -14.75 -19.66 11.47
C LYS A 53 -15.56 -18.69 10.64
N TYR A 54 -14.87 -17.70 10.06
CA TYR A 54 -15.48 -16.68 9.21
C TYR A 54 -14.64 -16.51 7.95
N LEU A 55 -15.34 -16.24 6.86
CA LEU A 55 -14.78 -15.86 5.57
C LEU A 55 -15.42 -14.53 5.16
N LEU A 56 -14.60 -13.63 4.65
CA LEU A 56 -15.03 -12.35 4.11
C LEU A 56 -14.31 -12.14 2.78
N LEU A 57 -15.04 -11.68 1.78
CA LEU A 57 -14.47 -11.32 0.50
C LEU A 57 -14.73 -9.83 0.28
N ASP A 58 -13.65 -9.05 0.28
CA ASP A 58 -13.70 -7.59 0.17
C ASP A 58 -13.62 -7.16 -1.30
N HIS A 59 -14.70 -6.50 -1.74
CA HIS A 59 -14.88 -6.00 -3.09
C HIS A 59 -14.67 -4.49 -3.12
N TYR A 60 -13.45 -4.07 -3.42
CA TYR A 60 -13.19 -2.68 -3.75
C TYR A 60 -13.47 -2.44 -5.24
N THR A 61 -14.54 -1.72 -5.54
CA THR A 61 -15.15 -1.62 -6.88
C THR A 61 -14.25 -1.01 -7.96
N THR A 62 -13.20 -0.29 -7.58
CA THR A 62 -12.27 0.37 -8.51
C THR A 62 -10.96 -0.40 -8.74
N SER A 63 -10.74 -1.51 -8.00
CA SER A 63 -9.56 -2.35 -8.15
C SER A 63 -9.87 -3.61 -8.96
N SER A 64 -8.88 -4.13 -9.69
CA SER A 64 -8.90 -5.47 -10.28
C SER A 64 -8.49 -6.58 -9.30
N THR A 65 -8.08 -6.18 -8.10
CA THR A 65 -7.69 -7.06 -7.00
C THR A 65 -8.76 -7.06 -5.93
N ARG A 66 -9.02 -8.23 -5.35
CA ARG A 66 -9.94 -8.46 -4.25
C ARG A 66 -9.16 -9.03 -3.08
N ILE A 67 -9.67 -8.85 -1.87
CA ILE A 67 -9.01 -9.40 -0.69
C ILE A 67 -9.92 -10.44 -0.06
N LEU A 68 -9.46 -11.69 -0.08
CA LEU A 68 -10.07 -12.78 0.67
C LEU A 68 -9.51 -12.73 2.10
N TRP A 69 -10.41 -12.71 3.07
CA TRP A 69 -10.12 -12.75 4.48
C TRP A 69 -10.63 -14.05 5.10
N ALA A 70 -9.81 -14.67 5.93
CA ALA A 70 -10.20 -15.82 6.74
C ALA A 70 -9.85 -15.58 8.21
N HIS A 71 -10.78 -15.93 9.09
CA HIS A 71 -10.61 -15.78 10.53
C HIS A 71 -10.47 -17.14 11.22
N SER A 72 -9.28 -17.43 11.76
CA SER A 72 -9.00 -18.63 12.55
C SER A 72 -8.40 -18.25 13.92
N GLY A 73 -9.14 -17.41 14.66
CA GLY A 73 -8.66 -16.77 15.88
C GLY A 73 -8.06 -15.37 15.64
N ASP A 74 -7.45 -15.18 14.47
CA ASP A 74 -7.05 -13.89 13.91
C ASP A 74 -7.38 -13.80 12.43
N TRP A 75 -7.42 -12.58 11.88
CA TRP A 75 -7.66 -12.30 10.47
C TRP A 75 -6.41 -12.50 9.61
N ARG A 76 -6.54 -13.28 8.53
CA ARG A 76 -5.51 -13.53 7.52
C ARG A 76 -6.03 -13.15 6.15
N SER A 77 -5.16 -12.69 5.25
CA SER A 77 -5.57 -12.20 3.92
C SER A 77 -4.88 -12.89 2.76
N ALA A 78 -5.56 -13.01 1.62
CA ALA A 78 -4.96 -13.27 0.31
C ALA A 78 -5.52 -12.27 -0.70
N ASN A 79 -4.64 -11.82 -1.61
CA ASN A 79 -5.08 -11.10 -2.79
C ASN A 79 -5.56 -12.13 -3.81
N VAL A 80 -6.75 -11.92 -4.36
CA VAL A 80 -7.32 -12.79 -5.41
C VAL A 80 -7.72 -11.93 -6.60
N THR A 81 -7.57 -12.46 -7.80
CA THR A 81 -8.04 -11.82 -9.02
C THR A 81 -9.55 -11.97 -9.16
N ASN A 82 -10.20 -11.13 -9.96
CA ASN A 82 -11.64 -11.23 -10.24
C ASN A 82 -12.07 -12.63 -10.75
N THR A 83 -11.24 -13.30 -11.53
CA THR A 83 -11.55 -14.64 -12.06
C THR A 83 -11.48 -15.71 -10.98
N GLU A 84 -10.45 -15.66 -10.12
CA GLU A 84 -10.29 -16.60 -9.01
C GLU A 84 -11.34 -16.40 -7.93
N GLU A 85 -11.71 -15.15 -7.69
CA GLU A 85 -12.72 -14.71 -6.72
C GLU A 85 -14.02 -15.51 -6.87
N GLN A 86 -14.58 -15.57 -8.08
CA GLN A 86 -15.88 -16.22 -8.30
C GLN A 86 -15.85 -17.72 -7.96
N GLY A 87 -14.80 -18.42 -8.39
CA GLY A 87 -14.63 -19.85 -8.09
C GLY A 87 -14.36 -20.11 -6.60
N LEU A 88 -13.48 -19.31 -6.00
CA LEU A 88 -13.17 -19.40 -4.57
C LEU A 88 -14.39 -19.12 -3.72
N ALA A 89 -15.15 -18.06 -4.01
CA ALA A 89 -16.36 -17.72 -3.28
C ALA A 89 -17.39 -18.86 -3.37
N GLN A 90 -17.64 -19.39 -4.57
CA GLN A 90 -18.60 -20.47 -4.74
C GLN A 90 -18.24 -21.72 -3.93
N VAL A 91 -16.96 -22.08 -3.87
CA VAL A 91 -16.51 -23.29 -3.15
C VAL A 91 -16.41 -23.03 -1.64
N ALA A 92 -15.83 -21.92 -1.23
CA ALA A 92 -15.55 -21.63 0.17
C ALA A 92 -16.82 -21.30 0.97
N PHE A 93 -17.75 -20.52 0.40
CA PHE A 93 -19.02 -20.20 1.07
C PHE A 93 -20.03 -21.37 1.05
N ALA A 94 -19.84 -22.36 0.18
CA ALA A 94 -20.67 -23.58 0.16
C ALA A 94 -20.08 -24.74 0.97
N ALA A 95 -18.93 -24.55 1.61
CA ALA A 95 -18.25 -25.59 2.38
C ALA A 95 -18.77 -25.66 3.83
N ASN A 96 -18.79 -26.86 4.39
CA ASN A 96 -19.12 -27.09 5.81
C ASN A 96 -17.93 -26.80 6.73
N ARG A 97 -16.70 -26.92 6.19
CA ARG A 97 -15.46 -26.61 6.90
C ARG A 97 -14.43 -26.06 5.94
N VAL A 98 -13.69 -25.06 6.39
CA VAL A 98 -12.57 -24.49 5.64
C VAL A 98 -11.34 -24.50 6.52
N ASP A 99 -10.30 -25.19 6.09
CA ASP A 99 -8.98 -25.16 6.72
C ASP A 99 -8.08 -24.19 5.93
N VAL A 100 -7.31 -23.37 6.63
CA VAL A 100 -6.44 -22.35 6.06
C VAL A 100 -5.03 -22.48 6.59
N TRP A 101 -4.05 -22.20 5.73
CA TRP A 101 -2.64 -22.08 6.05
C TRP A 101 -2.16 -20.69 5.68
N TRP A 102 -1.20 -20.18 6.43
CA TRP A 102 -0.64 -18.85 6.23
C TRP A 102 0.86 -18.82 6.47
N ASP A 103 1.52 -17.82 5.89
CA ASP A 103 2.92 -17.53 6.08
C ASP A 103 3.18 -16.57 7.27
N ASN A 104 4.45 -16.24 7.48
CA ASN A 104 4.87 -15.30 8.52
C ASN A 104 4.38 -13.86 8.30
N SER A 105 3.81 -13.54 7.14
CA SER A 105 3.25 -12.22 6.82
C SER A 105 1.73 -12.19 7.00
N ASN A 106 1.16 -13.21 7.65
CA ASN A 106 -0.28 -13.42 7.81
C ASN A 106 -1.03 -13.53 6.46
N LYS A 107 -0.32 -13.91 5.40
CA LYS A 107 -0.90 -14.13 4.08
C LYS A 107 -1.32 -15.57 3.92
N ILE A 108 -2.55 -15.78 3.46
CA ILE A 108 -3.10 -17.12 3.21
C ILE A 108 -2.31 -17.71 2.04
N THR A 109 -1.70 -18.86 2.26
CA THR A 109 -0.92 -19.60 1.26
C THR A 109 -1.70 -20.78 0.70
N LEU A 110 -2.63 -21.34 1.47
CA LEU A 110 -3.50 -22.41 1.05
C LEU A 110 -4.85 -22.33 1.78
N MET A 111 -5.91 -22.63 1.05
CA MET A 111 -7.24 -22.84 1.61
C MET A 111 -7.79 -24.16 1.10
N ARG A 112 -8.34 -24.97 2.01
CA ARG A 112 -8.98 -26.25 1.69
C ARG A 112 -10.41 -26.26 2.22
N CYS A 113 -11.34 -26.47 1.29
CA CYS A 113 -12.77 -26.43 1.56
C CYS A 113 -13.33 -27.87 1.54
N TRP A 114 -14.06 -28.23 2.59
CA TRP A 114 -14.68 -29.54 2.75
C TRP A 114 -16.19 -29.40 2.73
N LYS A 115 -16.83 -30.05 1.75
CA LYS A 115 -18.30 -30.06 1.64
C LYS A 115 -18.93 -31.18 2.47
N ASN A 116 -18.27 -32.34 2.55
CA ASN A 116 -18.72 -33.47 3.37
C ASN A 116 -17.64 -33.76 4.41
N LEU A 117 -18.08 -33.98 5.66
CA LEU A 117 -17.22 -34.28 6.81
C LEU A 117 -17.49 -35.70 7.29
#